data_AF-A0A0G4ENP4-F1
#
_entry.id   AF-A0A0G4ENP4-F1
#
_cell.length_a   1.000
_cell.length_b   1.000
_cell.length_c   1.000
_cell.angle_alpha   90.00
_cell.angle_beta   90.00
_cell.angle_gamma   90.00
#
_symmetry.space_group_name_H-M   'P 1'
#
loop_
_entity.id
_entity.type
_entity.pdbx_description
1 polymer ?
#
loop_
_entity_poly.entity_id
_entity_poly.type
_entity_poly.pdbx_seq_one_letter_code
_entity_poly.pdbx_strand_id
1 'polypeptide(L)'
;MFELGLSRPKPPVSEPPQRNLRRRLDIPHASTEEREATGAVAAARRRLDDVGQRMDTLNARAKEVFALKCSKEASGLEETVAERVSVHYKCCLKLLKAASVMSQGLEPQKQLIQRAHTKCDFIAETLNLPVVTPALLCDLPEPLWYRFLSPLLGTQSVLVDLARAHPSLHSLSRRQPMHRTVVIRSRSCVRMTWEQSREWLHLFSRTEAMVIRAAPTVQLVMLVERAAATLKSLEACCRGQRGDAIRLPYPRDFFRLTKVKVSGGWVSIAHHRNWTTRPLEELDVEVGSYSVPNMQAHFDMDGAS
;
A
#
# COMPACT_ATOMS: atom_id res chain seq x y z
N MET A 1 18.14 58.96 39.91
CA MET A 1 19.47 59.38 40.37
C MET A 1 20.50 58.75 39.43
N PHE A 2 21.47 59.53 38.97
CA PHE A 2 22.50 59.29 37.95
C PHE A 2 22.19 59.64 36.50
N GLU A 3 23.19 60.27 35.89
CA GLU A 3 23.08 61.49 35.10
C GLU A 3 23.17 61.28 33.59
N LEU A 4 22.55 62.23 32.88
CA LEU A 4 22.61 62.45 31.45
C LEU A 4 23.97 63.02 31.04
N GLY A 5 24.78 62.24 30.32
CA GLY A 5 26.01 62.69 29.66
C GLY A 5 25.74 63.16 28.23
N LEU A 6 25.19 64.37 28.06
CA LEU A 6 25.07 65.06 26.78
C LEU A 6 26.43 65.66 26.39
N SER A 7 27.16 65.01 25.49
CA SER A 7 28.35 65.59 24.85
C SER A 7 27.95 66.32 23.56
N ARG A 8 28.23 67.62 23.53
CA ARG A 8 27.96 68.57 22.43
C ARG A 8 29.31 69.18 21.98
N PRO A 9 29.38 69.87 20.82
CA PRO A 9 29.87 69.36 19.55
C PRO A 9 31.27 69.89 19.20
N LYS A 10 32.02 69.15 18.36
CA LYS A 10 33.27 69.65 17.76
C LYS A 10 32.94 70.36 16.43
N PRO A 11 33.38 71.61 16.23
CA PRO A 11 33.09 72.36 15.01
C PRO A 11 33.81 71.76 13.78
N PRO A 12 33.20 71.86 12.59
CA PRO A 12 33.78 71.36 11.36
C PRO A 12 35.00 72.20 10.97
N VAL A 13 36.13 71.51 10.80
CA VAL A 13 37.36 72.09 10.26
C VAL A 13 37.08 72.48 8.80
N SER A 14 37.23 73.76 8.51
CA SER A 14 37.12 74.36 7.19
C SER A 14 38.18 73.77 6.25
N GLU A 15 37.75 72.98 5.29
CA GLU A 15 38.59 72.49 4.20
C GLU A 15 39.04 73.67 3.29
N PRO A 16 40.28 73.65 2.81
CA PRO A 16 40.78 74.66 1.88
C PRO A 16 40.08 74.55 0.52
N PRO A 17 40.01 75.65 -0.25
CA PRO A 17 39.36 75.69 -1.56
C PRO A 17 40.11 74.79 -2.53
N GLN A 18 39.59 73.58 -2.75
CA GLN A 18 40.08 72.70 -3.81
C GLN A 18 39.77 73.36 -5.16
N ARG A 19 40.84 73.90 -5.76
CA ARG A 19 40.87 74.36 -7.15
C ARG A 19 40.25 73.31 -8.04
N ASN A 20 39.19 73.72 -8.73
CA ASN A 20 38.55 73.05 -9.85
C ASN A 20 39.56 72.73 -10.96
N LEU A 21 40.28 71.62 -10.82
CA LEU A 21 40.92 70.91 -11.93
C LEU A 21 40.01 69.76 -12.33
N ARG A 22 38.78 70.08 -12.73
CA ARG A 22 37.96 69.19 -13.57
C ARG A 22 38.58 69.15 -14.97
N ARG A 23 39.78 68.57 -15.09
CA ARG A 23 40.13 67.85 -16.31
C ARG A 23 39.12 66.72 -16.38
N ARG A 24 38.10 66.89 -17.21
CA ARG A 24 37.33 65.77 -17.76
C ARG A 24 38.34 64.88 -18.47
N LEU A 25 38.98 64.01 -17.70
CA LEU A 25 39.47 62.75 -18.23
C LEU A 25 38.18 62.08 -18.69
N ASP A 26 37.97 62.09 -20.01
CA ASP A 26 37.02 61.20 -20.65
C ASP A 26 37.44 59.79 -20.26
N ILE A 27 36.92 59.33 -19.13
CA ILE A 27 37.05 57.94 -18.70
C ILE A 27 36.39 57.17 -19.83
N PRO A 28 37.15 56.37 -20.60
CA PRO A 28 36.61 55.63 -21.72
C PRO A 28 35.41 54.87 -21.17
N HIS A 29 34.24 55.10 -21.77
CA HIS A 29 33.03 54.40 -21.41
C HIS A 29 33.36 52.90 -21.41
N ALA A 30 33.41 52.30 -20.21
CA ALA A 30 33.52 50.87 -20.05
C ALA A 30 32.58 50.24 -21.07
N SER A 31 33.13 49.43 -21.98
CA SER A 31 32.36 48.87 -23.07
C SER A 31 31.18 48.12 -22.45
N THR A 32 30.03 48.12 -23.13
CA THR A 32 28.82 47.41 -22.67
C THR A 32 29.16 45.96 -22.25
N GLU A 33 30.14 45.35 -22.90
CA GLU A 33 30.70 44.03 -22.60
C GLU A 33 31.30 43.89 -21.19
N GLU A 34 32.04 44.88 -20.68
CA GLU A 34 32.61 44.84 -19.32
C GLU A 34 31.52 44.91 -18.24
N ARG A 35 30.45 45.69 -18.49
CA ARG A 35 29.29 45.77 -17.58
C ARG A 35 28.50 44.45 -17.58
N GLU A 36 28.36 43.82 -18.75
CA GLU A 36 27.72 42.50 -18.86
C GLU A 36 28.55 41.41 -18.15
N ALA A 37 29.86 41.39 -18.34
CA ALA A 37 30.76 40.44 -17.68
C ALA A 37 30.75 40.59 -16.15
N THR A 38 30.85 41.81 -15.63
CA THR A 38 30.78 42.07 -14.18
C THR A 38 29.41 41.71 -13.60
N GLY A 39 28.32 41.97 -14.33
CA GLY A 39 26.97 41.55 -13.97
C GLY A 39 26.82 40.03 -13.89
N ALA A 40 27.37 39.30 -14.86
CA ALA A 40 27.36 37.84 -14.87
C ALA A 40 28.14 37.23 -13.69
N VAL A 41 29.32 37.77 -13.36
CA VAL A 41 30.11 37.35 -12.19
C VAL A 41 29.36 37.61 -10.88
N ALA A 42 28.74 38.78 -10.73
CA ALA A 42 27.94 39.11 -9.55
C ALA A 42 26.73 38.17 -9.39
N ALA A 43 26.05 37.83 -10.49
CA ALA A 43 24.94 36.88 -10.49
C ALA A 43 25.40 35.45 -10.13
N ALA A 44 26.55 35.01 -10.66
CA ALA A 44 27.12 33.71 -10.31
C ALA A 44 27.49 33.62 -8.83
N ARG A 45 28.09 34.68 -8.26
CA ARG A 45 28.41 34.77 -6.83
C ARG A 45 27.17 34.65 -5.96
N ARG A 46 26.10 35.39 -6.27
CA ARG A 46 24.82 35.29 -5.53
C ARG A 46 24.24 33.87 -5.53
N ARG A 47 24.38 33.14 -6.64
CA ARG A 47 23.90 31.75 -6.73
C ARG A 47 24.74 30.79 -5.88
N LEU A 48 26.05 31.00 -5.79
CA LEU A 48 26.93 30.24 -4.90
C LEU A 48 26.62 30.54 -3.43
N ASP A 49 26.40 31.81 -3.09
CA ASP A 49 26.04 32.24 -1.74
C ASP A 49 24.68 31.64 -1.30
N ASP A 50 23.66 31.60 -2.16
CA ASP A 50 22.37 30.93 -1.90
C ASP A 50 22.54 29.43 -1.62
N VAL A 51 23.37 28.73 -2.42
CA VAL A 51 23.65 27.30 -2.18
C VAL A 51 24.39 27.09 -0.85
N GLY A 52 25.34 27.98 -0.52
CA GLY A 52 26.05 27.97 0.76
C GLY A 52 25.09 28.11 1.95
N GLN A 53 24.21 29.13 1.92
CA GLN A 53 23.22 29.37 2.97
C GLN A 53 22.26 28.17 3.15
N ARG A 54 21.82 27.55 2.05
CA ARG A 54 20.97 26.35 2.11
C ARG A 54 21.72 25.15 2.71
N MET A 55 23.01 25.00 2.40
CA MET A 55 23.84 23.94 2.99
C MET A 55 24.00 24.12 4.51
N ASP A 56 24.21 25.36 4.97
CA ASP A 56 24.30 25.67 6.39
C ASP A 56 22.99 25.37 7.12
N THR A 57 21.87 25.74 6.51
CA THR A 57 20.52 25.43 7.01
C THR A 57 20.28 23.92 7.09
N LEU A 58 20.69 23.17 6.07
CA LEU A 58 20.62 21.71 6.04
C LEU A 58 21.48 21.08 7.13
N ASN A 59 22.69 21.58 7.35
CA ASN A 59 23.61 21.08 8.37
C ASN A 59 23.05 21.32 9.78
N ALA A 60 22.52 22.52 10.06
CA ALA A 60 21.85 22.82 11.33
C ALA A 60 20.68 21.86 11.57
N ARG A 61 19.82 21.69 10.55
CA ARG A 61 18.66 20.78 10.63
C ARG A 61 19.07 19.31 10.84
N ALA A 62 20.10 18.84 10.14
CA ALA A 62 20.61 17.48 10.30
C ALA A 62 21.10 17.23 11.75
N LYS A 63 21.81 18.20 12.35
CA LYS A 63 22.25 18.11 13.75
C LYS A 63 21.07 18.00 14.73
N GLU A 64 20.02 18.81 14.55
CA GLU A 64 18.81 18.72 15.36
C GLU A 64 18.15 17.34 15.27
N VAL A 65 17.98 16.83 14.06
CA VAL A 65 17.36 15.51 13.82
C VAL A 65 18.19 14.39 14.42
N PHE A 66 19.52 14.46 14.33
CA PHE A 66 20.40 13.46 14.91
C PHE A 66 20.37 13.50 16.44
N ALA A 67 20.33 14.69 17.04
CA ALA A 67 20.16 14.85 18.48
C ALA A 67 18.80 14.31 18.95
N LEU A 68 17.71 14.61 18.21
CA LEU A 68 16.37 14.11 18.49
C LEU A 68 16.33 12.58 18.44
N LYS A 69 16.93 11.97 17.40
CA LYS A 69 17.04 10.51 17.27
C LYS A 69 17.76 9.90 18.47
N CYS A 70 18.94 10.41 18.82
CA CYS A 70 19.71 9.90 19.96
C CYS A 70 18.93 10.03 21.28
N SER A 71 18.25 11.15 21.50
CA SER A 71 17.41 11.36 22.69
C SER A 71 16.25 10.36 22.76
N LYS A 72 15.58 10.11 21.63
CA LYS A 72 14.47 9.16 21.55
C LYS A 72 14.92 7.72 21.76
N GLU A 73 16.05 7.33 21.17
CA GLU A 73 16.66 6.01 21.38
C GLU A 73 17.03 5.79 22.85
N ALA A 74 17.58 6.81 23.52
CA ALA A 74 17.89 6.75 24.95
C ALA A 74 16.63 6.63 25.84
N SER A 75 15.50 7.17 25.40
CA SER A 75 14.21 7.07 26.11
C SER A 75 13.41 5.79 25.85
N GLY A 76 13.94 4.86 25.04
CA GLY A 76 13.24 3.63 24.65
C GLY A 76 12.31 3.83 23.45
N LEU A 77 12.89 4.15 22.30
CA LEU A 77 12.16 4.26 21.04
C LEU A 77 11.53 2.91 20.67
N GLU A 78 10.24 2.93 20.33
CA GLU A 78 9.52 1.73 19.88
C GLU A 78 10.21 1.09 18.66
N GLU A 79 10.31 -0.24 18.64
CA GLU A 79 11.03 -0.98 17.60
C GLU A 79 10.51 -0.68 16.19
N THR A 80 9.19 -0.59 16.00
CA THR A 80 8.57 -0.28 14.70
C THR A 80 8.94 1.11 14.19
N VAL A 81 9.00 2.10 15.09
CA VAL A 81 9.41 3.47 14.80
C VAL A 81 10.92 3.50 14.51
N ALA A 82 11.73 2.77 15.29
CA ALA A 82 13.17 2.67 15.12
C ALA A 82 13.54 2.07 13.75
N GLU A 83 12.86 1.01 13.32
CA GLU A 83 13.05 0.40 11.99
C GLU A 83 12.72 1.40 10.87
N ARG A 84 11.56 2.07 10.96
CA ARG A 84 11.14 3.07 9.98
C ARG A 84 12.15 4.22 9.91
N VAL A 85 12.55 4.77 11.05
CA VAL A 85 13.56 5.84 11.13
C VAL A 85 14.90 5.38 10.56
N SER A 86 15.34 4.14 10.82
CA SER A 86 16.61 3.60 10.33
C SER A 86 16.73 3.61 8.79
N VAL A 87 15.65 3.23 8.09
CA VAL A 87 15.62 3.25 6.61
C VAL A 87 15.80 4.68 6.08
N HIS A 88 15.04 5.63 6.62
CA HIS A 88 15.10 7.02 6.20
C HIS A 88 16.41 7.70 6.61
N TYR A 89 16.95 7.36 7.77
CA TYR A 89 18.23 7.85 8.28
C TYR A 89 19.39 7.44 7.36
N LYS A 90 19.47 6.16 6.95
CA LYS A 90 20.49 5.68 5.99
C LYS A 90 20.39 6.42 4.65
N CYS A 91 19.18 6.69 4.16
CA CYS A 91 18.96 7.48 2.95
C CYS A 91 19.42 8.94 3.13
N CYS A 92 19.09 9.54 4.27
CA CYS A 92 19.50 10.91 4.61
C CYS A 92 21.04 11.04 4.65
N LEU A 93 21.76 10.10 5.27
CA LEU A 93 23.23 10.11 5.30
C LEU A 93 23.84 10.06 3.88
N LYS A 94 23.28 9.26 2.99
CA LYS A 94 23.72 9.19 1.58
C LYS A 94 23.49 10.52 0.86
N LEU A 95 22.33 11.16 1.08
CA LEU A 95 22.01 12.46 0.48
C LEU A 95 22.91 13.57 1.02
N LEU A 96 23.19 13.61 2.32
CA LEU A 96 24.10 14.57 2.95
C LEU A 96 25.52 14.41 2.40
N LYS A 97 26.00 13.17 2.26
CA LYS A 97 27.30 12.89 1.64
C LYS A 97 27.34 13.34 0.18
N ALA A 98 26.30 13.05 -0.60
CA ALA A 98 26.20 13.52 -1.99
C ALA A 98 26.18 15.05 -2.07
N ALA A 99 25.43 15.72 -1.19
CA ALA A 99 25.35 17.17 -1.13
C ALA A 99 26.68 17.82 -0.70
N SER A 100 27.54 17.14 0.07
CA SER A 100 28.86 17.69 0.40
C SER A 100 29.83 17.81 -0.79
N VAL A 101 29.55 17.13 -1.91
CA VAL A 101 30.43 17.10 -3.08
C VAL A 101 29.80 17.92 -4.22
N MET A 102 30.29 19.14 -4.45
CA MET A 102 29.88 19.96 -5.60
C MET A 102 30.48 19.41 -6.90
N SER A 103 29.86 18.38 -7.49
CA SER A 103 30.36 17.76 -8.74
C SER A 103 29.45 17.95 -9.96
N GLN A 104 28.19 18.39 -9.79
CA GLN A 104 27.18 18.36 -10.86
C GLN A 104 26.54 19.72 -11.20
N GLY A 105 27.18 20.83 -10.81
CA GLY A 105 26.64 22.18 -11.03
C GLY A 105 25.58 22.58 -10.00
N LEU A 106 25.13 23.85 -10.08
CA LEU A 106 24.34 24.50 -9.02
C LEU A 106 22.90 23.96 -8.88
N GLU A 107 22.22 23.64 -9.99
CA GLU A 107 20.80 23.23 -9.93
C GLU A 107 20.62 21.79 -9.41
N PRO A 108 21.37 20.77 -9.87
CA PRO A 108 21.33 19.44 -9.26
C PRO A 108 21.69 19.47 -7.77
N GLN A 109 22.63 20.35 -7.40
CA GLN A 109 23.03 20.57 -6.02
C GLN A 109 21.88 21.09 -5.16
N LYS A 110 21.12 22.08 -5.63
CA LYS A 110 19.91 22.57 -4.94
C LYS A 110 18.86 21.48 -4.76
N GLN A 111 18.65 20.64 -5.76
CA GLN A 111 17.70 19.53 -5.67
C GLN A 111 18.13 18.47 -4.63
N LEU A 112 19.43 18.16 -4.56
CA LEU A 112 19.97 17.26 -3.53
C LEU A 112 19.78 17.83 -2.12
N ILE A 113 20.08 19.12 -1.93
CA ILE A 113 19.88 19.81 -0.65
C ILE A 113 18.40 19.77 -0.24
N GLN A 114 17.49 20.06 -1.17
CA GLN A 114 16.04 20.02 -0.90
C GLN A 114 15.58 18.61 -0.50
N ARG A 115 16.03 17.57 -1.21
CA ARG A 115 15.70 16.17 -0.88
C ARG A 115 16.22 15.78 0.49
N ALA A 116 17.42 16.22 0.85
CA ALA A 116 17.99 15.99 2.17
C ALA A 116 17.17 16.67 3.27
N HIS A 117 16.75 17.93 3.06
CA HIS A 117 15.82 18.63 3.96
C HIS A 117 14.52 17.85 4.18
N THR A 118 13.85 17.45 3.10
CA THR A 118 12.61 16.66 3.20
C THR A 118 12.80 15.35 3.96
N LYS A 119 13.98 14.71 3.84
CA LYS A 119 14.28 13.51 4.63
C LYS A 119 14.52 13.83 6.11
N CYS A 120 15.21 14.92 6.44
CA CYS A 120 15.35 15.38 7.82
C CYS A 120 13.98 15.65 8.45
N ASP A 121 13.10 16.36 7.75
CA ASP A 121 11.76 16.69 8.27
C ASP A 121 10.89 15.45 8.47
N PHE A 122 10.92 14.51 7.52
CA PHE A 122 10.22 13.23 7.67
C PHE A 122 10.71 12.44 8.89
N ILE A 123 12.02 12.40 9.13
CA ILE A 123 12.58 11.71 10.32
C ILE A 123 12.14 12.43 11.59
N ALA A 124 12.19 13.77 11.63
CA ALA A 124 11.76 14.56 12.78
C ALA A 124 10.27 14.34 13.09
N GLU A 125 9.42 14.35 12.07
CA GLU A 125 7.99 14.09 12.20
C GLU A 125 7.72 12.67 12.70
N THR A 126 8.42 11.67 12.13
CA THR A 126 8.31 10.26 12.57
C THR A 126 8.72 10.08 14.03
N LEU A 127 9.73 10.80 14.52
CA LEU A 127 10.19 10.75 15.92
C LEU A 127 9.29 11.52 16.90
N ASN A 128 8.55 12.52 16.41
CA ASN A 128 7.66 13.36 17.21
C ASN A 128 6.19 12.92 17.15
N LEU A 129 5.83 12.05 16.21
CA LEU A 129 4.54 11.39 16.19
C LEU A 129 4.33 10.77 17.58
N PRO A 130 3.26 11.15 18.31
CA PRO A 130 2.89 10.41 19.50
C PRO A 130 2.78 8.94 19.08
N VAL A 131 3.24 8.03 19.94
CA VAL A 131 3.02 6.59 19.78
C VAL A 131 1.52 6.35 19.95
N VAL A 132 0.75 6.80 18.97
CA VAL A 132 -0.56 6.27 18.65
C VAL A 132 -0.17 5.01 17.95
N THR A 133 0.00 3.93 18.70
CA THR A 133 -0.13 2.60 18.12
C THR A 133 -1.43 2.66 17.34
N PRO A 134 -1.41 2.69 15.98
CA PRO A 134 -2.65 2.58 15.25
C PRO A 134 -3.24 1.29 15.80
N ALA A 135 -4.44 1.36 16.40
CA ALA A 135 -5.12 0.18 16.94
C ALA A 135 -4.94 -0.91 15.89
N LEU A 136 -4.08 -1.88 16.20
CA LEU A 136 -3.58 -2.76 15.17
C LEU A 136 -4.83 -3.44 14.65
N LEU A 137 -4.87 -3.77 13.37
CA LEU A 137 -6.00 -4.55 12.85
C LEU A 137 -6.23 -5.81 13.74
N CYS A 138 -5.14 -6.30 14.36
CA CYS A 138 -5.09 -7.32 15.42
C CYS A 138 -5.91 -7.03 16.70
N ASP A 139 -6.09 -5.76 17.08
CA ASP A 139 -6.77 -5.33 18.30
C ASP A 139 -8.28 -5.22 18.11
N LEU A 140 -8.77 -5.34 16.87
CA LEU A 140 -10.20 -5.38 16.61
C LEU A 140 -10.83 -6.62 17.29
N PRO A 141 -11.97 -6.46 17.98
CA PRO A 141 -12.72 -7.58 18.51
C PRO A 141 -13.00 -8.63 17.43
N GLU A 142 -12.79 -9.90 17.77
CA GLU A 142 -12.99 -11.04 16.87
C GLU A 142 -14.36 -11.04 16.14
N PRO A 143 -15.49 -10.64 16.74
CA PRO A 143 -16.76 -10.56 16.03
C PRO A 143 -16.73 -9.60 14.83
N LEU A 144 -15.94 -8.52 14.87
CA LEU A 144 -15.82 -7.58 13.75
C LEU A 144 -15.07 -8.20 12.58
N TRP A 145 -14.03 -8.97 12.89
CA TRP A 145 -13.31 -9.76 11.91
C TRP A 145 -14.23 -10.75 11.20
N TYR A 146 -15.02 -11.48 11.97
CA TYR A 146 -15.84 -12.59 11.46
C TYR A 146 -17.02 -12.08 10.64
N ARG A 147 -17.70 -11.02 11.11
CA ARG A 147 -18.95 -10.53 10.50
C ARG A 147 -18.72 -9.56 9.36
N PHE A 148 -17.67 -8.73 9.42
CA PHE A 148 -17.51 -7.62 8.48
C PHE A 148 -16.27 -7.76 7.61
N LEU A 149 -15.09 -8.03 8.19
CA LEU A 149 -13.84 -8.00 7.43
C LEU A 149 -13.61 -9.25 6.58
N SER A 150 -13.79 -10.45 7.16
CA SER A 150 -13.54 -11.72 6.47
C SER A 150 -14.30 -11.85 5.14
N PRO A 151 -15.63 -11.55 5.08
CA PRO A 151 -16.38 -11.66 3.82
C PRO A 151 -15.96 -10.64 2.75
N LEU A 152 -15.52 -9.45 3.16
CA LEU A 152 -15.09 -8.39 2.24
C LEU A 152 -13.72 -8.71 1.63
N LEU A 153 -12.76 -9.11 2.46
CA LEU A 153 -11.40 -9.48 2.02
C LEU A 153 -11.40 -10.75 1.17
N GLY A 154 -12.28 -11.69 1.50
CA GLY A 154 -12.32 -13.01 0.90
C GLY A 154 -11.37 -13.99 1.58
N THR A 155 -11.74 -15.27 1.52
CA THR A 155 -11.12 -16.34 2.31
C THR A 155 -9.67 -16.59 1.91
N GLN A 156 -9.34 -16.45 0.62
CA GLN A 156 -7.97 -16.60 0.15
C GLN A 156 -7.05 -15.53 0.75
N SER A 157 -7.45 -14.25 0.70
CA SER A 157 -6.65 -13.16 1.25
C SER A 157 -6.52 -13.26 2.77
N VAL A 158 -7.56 -13.73 3.47
CA VAL A 158 -7.49 -13.98 4.92
C VAL A 158 -6.52 -15.10 5.26
N LEU A 159 -6.60 -16.25 4.58
CA LEU A 159 -5.78 -17.44 4.88
C LEU A 159 -4.34 -17.34 4.40
N VAL A 160 -4.08 -16.54 3.37
CA VAL A 160 -2.77 -16.48 2.71
C VAL A 160 -2.06 -15.16 3.01
N ASP A 161 -2.65 -14.03 2.63
CA ASP A 161 -1.96 -12.74 2.66
C ASP A 161 -1.96 -12.16 4.09
N LEU A 162 -3.13 -12.08 4.70
CA LEU A 162 -3.32 -11.54 6.04
C LEU A 162 -2.66 -12.42 7.11
N ALA A 163 -2.76 -13.74 6.96
CA ALA A 163 -2.11 -14.69 7.85
C ALA A 163 -0.58 -14.60 7.85
N ARG A 164 0.05 -14.05 6.79
CA ARG A 164 1.49 -13.82 6.73
C ARG A 164 1.92 -12.48 7.34
N ALA A 165 0.98 -11.52 7.44
CA ALA A 165 1.29 -10.18 7.91
C ALA A 165 1.59 -10.14 9.42
N HIS A 166 0.98 -11.01 10.23
CA HIS A 166 1.19 -11.02 11.68
C HIS A 166 0.80 -12.38 12.34
N PRO A 167 1.52 -12.87 13.36
CA PRO A 167 1.19 -14.14 14.05
C PRO A 167 -0.21 -14.19 14.67
N SER A 168 -0.70 -13.07 15.24
CA SER A 168 -2.08 -13.01 15.77
C SER A 168 -3.11 -13.16 14.65
N LEU A 169 -2.86 -12.56 13.48
CA LEU A 169 -3.73 -12.69 12.32
C LEU A 169 -3.65 -14.08 11.70
N HIS A 170 -2.47 -14.71 11.73
CA HIS A 170 -2.33 -16.12 11.39
C HIS A 170 -3.26 -16.98 12.25
N SER A 171 -3.13 -16.86 13.57
CA SER A 171 -3.93 -17.62 14.53
C SER A 171 -5.43 -17.36 14.36
N LEU A 172 -5.81 -16.10 14.15
CA LEU A 172 -7.19 -15.68 13.92
C LEU A 172 -7.75 -16.27 12.61
N SER A 173 -6.98 -16.23 11.52
CA SER A 173 -7.36 -16.78 10.22
C SER A 173 -7.61 -18.29 10.25
N ARG A 174 -7.07 -19.01 11.22
CA ARG A 174 -7.25 -20.47 11.35
C ARG A 174 -8.43 -20.85 12.25
N ARG A 175 -9.22 -19.90 12.74
CA ARG A 175 -10.41 -20.20 13.56
C ARG A 175 -11.63 -20.45 12.68
N GLN A 176 -12.39 -21.51 12.98
CA GLN A 176 -13.61 -21.85 12.23
C GLN A 176 -14.67 -20.71 12.18
N PRO A 177 -14.93 -19.94 13.26
CA PRO A 177 -15.88 -18.83 13.22
C PRO A 177 -15.54 -17.74 12.19
N MET A 178 -14.27 -17.58 11.81
CA MET A 178 -13.82 -16.64 10.78
C MET A 178 -14.38 -16.97 9.38
N HIS A 179 -14.75 -18.23 9.16
CA HIS A 179 -15.12 -18.77 7.85
C HIS A 179 -16.59 -19.21 7.78
N ARG A 180 -17.46 -18.53 8.54
CA ARG A 180 -18.91 -18.72 8.43
C ARG A 180 -19.42 -18.38 7.02
N THR A 181 -18.78 -17.41 6.39
CA THR A 181 -18.95 -17.07 4.97
C THR A 181 -17.61 -17.27 4.27
N VAL A 182 -17.55 -18.20 3.32
CA VAL A 182 -16.35 -18.45 2.52
C VAL A 182 -16.52 -17.77 1.17
N VAL A 183 -15.53 -16.98 0.78
CA VAL A 183 -15.54 -16.27 -0.50
C VAL A 183 -14.23 -16.52 -1.24
N ILE A 184 -14.32 -17.19 -2.37
CA ILE A 184 -13.20 -17.54 -3.24
C ILE A 184 -13.41 -16.81 -4.56
N ARG A 185 -12.48 -15.92 -4.92
CA ARG A 185 -12.54 -15.15 -6.18
C ARG A 185 -11.25 -15.35 -6.94
N SER A 186 -11.34 -15.94 -8.12
CA SER A 186 -10.18 -16.12 -8.99
C SER A 186 -10.60 -16.03 -10.45
N ARG A 187 -9.81 -15.28 -11.23
CA ARG A 187 -9.96 -15.24 -12.70
C ARG A 187 -9.42 -16.50 -13.37
N SER A 188 -8.60 -17.27 -12.65
CA SER A 188 -7.96 -18.50 -13.11
C SER A 188 -8.43 -19.71 -12.31
N CYS A 189 -8.12 -20.90 -12.81
CA CYS A 189 -8.32 -22.16 -12.09
C CYS A 189 -7.55 -22.13 -10.76
N VAL A 190 -8.27 -22.31 -9.64
CA VAL A 190 -7.67 -22.35 -8.30
C VAL A 190 -7.05 -23.73 -8.11
N ARG A 191 -5.72 -23.79 -8.21
CA ARG A 191 -4.93 -24.99 -7.93
C ARG A 191 -4.63 -25.05 -6.44
N MET A 192 -5.33 -25.93 -5.73
CA MET A 192 -5.03 -26.26 -4.35
C MET A 192 -4.27 -27.58 -4.29
N THR A 193 -3.22 -27.64 -3.47
CA THR A 193 -2.59 -28.94 -3.18
C THR A 193 -3.53 -29.79 -2.32
N TRP A 194 -3.26 -31.09 -2.25
CA TRP A 194 -4.04 -31.99 -1.41
C TRP A 194 -3.94 -31.62 0.07
N GLU A 195 -2.76 -31.22 0.53
CA GLU A 195 -2.49 -30.79 1.90
C GLU A 195 -3.27 -29.52 2.26
N GLN A 196 -3.22 -28.51 1.37
CA GLN A 196 -3.98 -27.27 1.53
C GLN A 196 -5.48 -27.56 1.60
N SER A 197 -5.97 -28.43 0.71
CA SER A 197 -7.36 -28.87 0.72
C SER A 197 -7.71 -29.50 2.07
N ARG A 198 -6.89 -30.43 2.58
CA ARG A 198 -7.12 -31.10 3.86
C ARG A 198 -7.19 -30.12 5.03
N GLU A 199 -6.30 -29.13 5.09
CA GLU A 199 -6.35 -28.09 6.12
C GLU A 199 -7.62 -27.26 6.03
N TRP A 200 -7.98 -26.82 4.82
CA TRP A 200 -9.14 -25.95 4.59
C TRP A 200 -10.46 -26.67 4.87
N LEU A 201 -10.53 -27.97 4.56
CA LEU A 201 -11.71 -28.80 4.80
C LEU A 201 -12.14 -28.82 6.28
N HIS A 202 -11.20 -28.75 7.23
CA HIS A 202 -11.55 -28.66 8.66
C HIS A 202 -12.08 -27.27 9.02
N LEU A 203 -11.51 -26.22 8.45
CA LEU A 203 -11.88 -24.82 8.72
C LEU A 203 -13.30 -24.50 8.27
N PHE A 204 -13.74 -25.09 7.15
CA PHE A 204 -15.03 -24.79 6.53
C PHE A 204 -16.16 -25.74 6.93
N SER A 205 -15.93 -26.62 7.91
CA SER A 205 -16.96 -27.54 8.42
C SER A 205 -18.20 -26.83 9.00
N ARG A 206 -18.06 -25.55 9.39
CA ARG A 206 -19.13 -24.70 9.93
C ARG A 206 -19.55 -23.57 8.99
N THR A 207 -19.20 -23.65 7.71
CA THR A 207 -19.53 -22.62 6.73
C THR A 207 -21.01 -22.65 6.39
N GLU A 208 -21.69 -21.51 6.56
CA GLU A 208 -23.12 -21.36 6.27
C GLU A 208 -23.36 -20.73 4.88
N ALA A 209 -22.41 -19.97 4.35
CA ALA A 209 -22.53 -19.37 3.02
C ALA A 209 -21.22 -19.51 2.24
N MET A 210 -21.31 -19.88 0.96
CA MET A 210 -20.16 -19.96 0.06
C MET A 210 -20.41 -19.14 -1.20
N VAL A 211 -19.43 -18.31 -1.57
CA VAL A 211 -19.39 -17.58 -2.83
C VAL A 211 -18.11 -17.95 -3.58
N ILE A 212 -18.24 -18.69 -4.67
CA ILE A 212 -17.12 -19.18 -5.47
C ILE A 212 -17.22 -18.57 -6.87
N ARG A 213 -16.34 -17.60 -7.14
CA ARG A 213 -16.18 -16.95 -8.44
C ARG A 213 -14.89 -17.45 -9.11
N ALA A 214 -14.86 -18.73 -9.47
CA ALA A 214 -13.70 -19.40 -10.03
C ALA A 214 -14.14 -20.59 -10.89
N ALA A 215 -13.30 -21.02 -11.84
CA ALA A 215 -13.57 -22.26 -12.60
C ALA A 215 -13.63 -23.47 -11.64
N PRO A 216 -14.56 -24.41 -11.86
CA PRO A 216 -14.67 -25.55 -10.97
C PRO A 216 -13.45 -26.46 -11.04
N THR A 217 -13.02 -26.96 -9.88
CA THR A 217 -11.96 -27.95 -9.72
C THR A 217 -12.40 -29.02 -8.74
N VAL A 218 -11.79 -30.20 -8.79
CA VAL A 218 -12.04 -31.30 -7.84
C VAL A 218 -11.98 -30.79 -6.41
N GLN A 219 -10.96 -29.99 -6.08
CA GLN A 219 -10.71 -29.45 -4.75
C GLN A 219 -11.79 -28.46 -4.32
N LEU A 220 -12.26 -27.58 -5.21
CA LEU A 220 -13.33 -26.64 -4.88
C LEU A 220 -14.68 -27.36 -4.70
N VAL A 221 -14.97 -28.39 -5.50
CA VAL A 221 -16.19 -29.19 -5.33
C VAL A 221 -16.15 -29.94 -3.99
N MET A 222 -15.01 -30.56 -3.65
CA MET A 222 -14.82 -31.19 -2.34
C MET A 222 -15.01 -30.21 -1.19
N LEU A 223 -14.59 -28.95 -1.37
CA LEU A 223 -14.75 -27.90 -0.38
C LEU A 223 -16.22 -27.60 -0.09
N VAL A 224 -17.03 -27.43 -1.14
CA VAL A 224 -18.48 -27.21 -1.05
C VAL A 224 -19.16 -28.39 -0.38
N GLU A 225 -18.82 -29.60 -0.79
CA GLU A 225 -19.38 -30.84 -0.24
C GLU A 225 -19.02 -31.07 1.22
N ARG A 226 -17.86 -30.59 1.67
CA ARG A 226 -17.50 -30.67 3.09
C ARG A 226 -18.35 -29.76 3.96
N ALA A 227 -18.78 -28.62 3.42
CA ALA A 227 -19.70 -27.72 4.08
C ALA A 227 -21.16 -28.20 4.00
N ALA A 228 -21.48 -29.30 3.29
CA ALA A 228 -22.85 -29.69 2.99
C ALA A 228 -23.79 -29.81 4.21
N ALA A 229 -23.26 -30.21 5.37
CA ALA A 229 -24.03 -30.33 6.61
C ALA A 229 -24.43 -28.97 7.23
N THR A 230 -23.71 -27.88 6.91
CA THR A 230 -23.88 -26.55 7.51
C THR A 230 -24.22 -25.46 6.50
N LEU A 231 -23.97 -25.70 5.22
CA LEU A 231 -24.16 -24.76 4.12
C LEU A 231 -25.65 -24.46 3.90
N LYS A 232 -26.00 -23.18 3.96
CA LYS A 232 -27.34 -22.64 3.73
C LYS A 232 -27.47 -21.92 2.39
N SER A 233 -26.39 -21.28 1.95
CA SER A 233 -26.35 -20.49 0.72
C SER A 233 -25.11 -20.81 -0.10
N LEU A 234 -25.28 -21.05 -1.40
CA LEU A 234 -24.20 -21.28 -2.35
C LEU A 234 -24.37 -20.41 -3.59
N GLU A 235 -23.40 -19.54 -3.86
CA GLU A 235 -23.22 -18.85 -5.14
C GLU A 235 -21.96 -19.40 -5.80
N ALA A 236 -22.07 -20.12 -6.91
CA ALA A 236 -20.93 -20.65 -7.65
C ALA A 236 -21.00 -20.25 -9.12
N CYS A 237 -20.18 -19.29 -9.53
CA CYS A 237 -20.13 -18.77 -10.89
C CYS A 237 -18.72 -18.85 -11.47
N CYS A 238 -18.62 -19.08 -12.77
CA CYS A 238 -17.37 -18.93 -13.50
C CYS A 238 -17.61 -18.25 -14.85
N ARG A 239 -16.71 -17.34 -15.23
CA ARG A 239 -16.68 -16.78 -16.58
C ARG A 239 -15.77 -17.66 -17.43
N GLY A 240 -16.31 -18.40 -18.40
CA GLY A 240 -15.50 -19.16 -19.35
C GLY A 240 -16.01 -20.55 -19.71
N GLN A 241 -15.19 -21.28 -20.47
CA GLN A 241 -15.51 -22.59 -21.07
C GLN A 241 -15.99 -23.62 -20.04
N ARG A 242 -16.81 -24.57 -20.54
CA ARG A 242 -17.26 -25.75 -19.80
C ARG A 242 -16.03 -26.44 -19.17
N GLY A 243 -16.02 -26.56 -17.85
CA GLY A 243 -15.04 -27.40 -17.18
C GLY A 243 -15.24 -28.86 -17.57
N ASP A 244 -14.16 -29.63 -17.59
CA ASP A 244 -14.23 -31.08 -17.75
C ASP A 244 -15.18 -31.69 -16.71
N ALA A 245 -15.81 -32.80 -17.08
CA ALA A 245 -16.71 -33.52 -16.17
C ALA A 245 -15.94 -33.97 -14.92
N ILE A 246 -16.14 -33.28 -13.80
CA ILE A 246 -15.52 -33.62 -12.51
C ILE A 246 -16.22 -34.86 -11.95
N ARG A 247 -15.57 -36.01 -12.10
CA ARG A 247 -16.04 -37.28 -11.52
C ARG A 247 -15.54 -37.42 -10.08
N LEU A 248 -16.44 -37.28 -9.13
CA LEU A 248 -16.20 -37.58 -7.71
C LEU A 248 -17.02 -38.81 -7.29
N PRO A 249 -16.49 -39.68 -6.43
CA PRO A 249 -17.00 -41.04 -6.25
C PRO A 249 -18.41 -41.12 -5.67
N TYR A 250 -18.83 -40.17 -4.82
CA TYR A 250 -20.17 -40.17 -4.21
C TYR A 250 -20.72 -38.75 -4.07
N PRO A 251 -21.96 -38.47 -4.52
CA PRO A 251 -22.62 -37.20 -4.22
C PRO A 251 -22.86 -37.06 -2.71
N ARG A 252 -22.95 -35.82 -2.22
CA ARG A 252 -23.31 -35.52 -0.84
C ARG A 252 -24.64 -34.78 -0.80
N ASP A 253 -25.44 -35.12 0.19
CA ASP A 253 -26.71 -34.43 0.45
C ASP A 253 -26.48 -33.11 1.19
N PHE A 254 -27.21 -32.08 0.77
CA PHE A 254 -27.14 -30.73 1.32
C PHE A 254 -28.40 -30.41 2.13
N PHE A 255 -28.50 -30.96 3.35
CA PHE A 255 -29.72 -30.89 4.17
C PHE A 255 -30.14 -29.48 4.60
N ARG A 256 -29.23 -28.49 4.55
CA ARG A 256 -29.49 -27.11 5.01
C ARG A 256 -29.50 -26.08 3.89
N LEU A 257 -29.22 -26.49 2.67
CA LEU A 257 -29.03 -25.60 1.54
C LEU A 257 -30.38 -25.10 1.04
N THR A 258 -30.65 -23.82 1.25
CA THR A 258 -31.91 -23.15 0.91
C THR A 258 -31.78 -22.23 -0.30
N LYS A 259 -30.56 -21.75 -0.59
CA LYS A 259 -30.27 -20.86 -1.72
C LYS A 259 -29.12 -21.38 -2.57
N VAL A 260 -29.37 -21.53 -3.87
CA VAL A 260 -28.34 -21.95 -4.84
C VAL A 260 -28.41 -21.05 -6.06
N LYS A 261 -27.30 -20.36 -6.32
CA LYS A 261 -27.07 -19.61 -7.54
C LYS A 261 -25.87 -20.18 -8.26
N VAL A 262 -26.06 -20.79 -9.44
CA VAL A 262 -24.98 -21.42 -10.20
C VAL A 262 -24.95 -20.94 -11.64
N SER A 263 -23.74 -20.74 -12.18
CA SER A 263 -23.57 -20.35 -13.59
C SER A 263 -22.27 -20.87 -14.20
N GLY A 264 -22.24 -20.95 -15.52
CA GLY A 264 -21.10 -21.50 -16.28
C GLY A 264 -20.89 -23.00 -16.02
N GLY A 265 -19.63 -23.44 -15.88
CA GLY A 265 -19.26 -24.83 -15.62
C GLY A 265 -19.84 -25.42 -14.33
N TRP A 266 -20.23 -24.59 -13.35
CA TRP A 266 -20.86 -25.05 -12.11
C TRP A 266 -22.26 -25.62 -12.31
N VAL A 267 -22.98 -25.25 -13.38
CA VAL A 267 -24.33 -25.76 -13.66
C VAL A 267 -24.32 -27.28 -13.84
N SER A 268 -23.36 -27.79 -14.62
CA SER A 268 -23.20 -29.23 -14.83
C SER A 268 -22.91 -29.95 -13.51
N ILE A 269 -22.03 -29.40 -12.68
CA ILE A 269 -21.67 -30.00 -11.39
C ILE A 269 -22.87 -30.01 -10.44
N ALA A 270 -23.60 -28.89 -10.33
CA ALA A 270 -24.78 -28.81 -9.50
C ALA A 270 -25.84 -29.85 -9.90
N HIS A 271 -26.03 -30.07 -11.21
CA HIS A 271 -26.91 -31.11 -11.74
C HIS A 271 -26.43 -32.52 -11.38
N HIS A 272 -25.18 -32.88 -11.73
CA HIS A 272 -24.65 -34.23 -11.47
C HIS A 272 -24.52 -34.57 -9.98
N ARG A 273 -24.37 -33.55 -9.13
CA ARG A 273 -24.20 -33.71 -7.67
C ARG A 273 -25.49 -33.45 -6.90
N ASN A 274 -26.62 -33.25 -7.58
CA ASN A 274 -27.93 -33.09 -6.97
C ASN A 274 -27.98 -31.96 -5.93
N TRP A 275 -27.35 -30.81 -6.17
CA TRP A 275 -27.36 -29.68 -5.23
C TRP A 275 -28.75 -29.03 -5.07
N THR A 276 -29.74 -29.46 -5.85
CA THR A 276 -31.08 -28.88 -5.93
C THR A 276 -32.16 -29.69 -5.20
N THR A 277 -31.83 -30.74 -4.45
CA THR A 277 -32.78 -31.80 -4.05
C THR A 277 -33.49 -31.63 -2.69
N ARG A 278 -33.73 -30.39 -2.21
CA ARG A 278 -34.69 -29.98 -1.14
C ARG A 278 -34.07 -29.56 0.22
N PRO A 279 -34.74 -28.65 0.98
CA PRO A 279 -35.78 -27.71 0.56
C PRO A 279 -35.11 -26.46 0.01
N LEU A 280 -34.99 -26.40 -1.31
CA LEU A 280 -34.41 -25.24 -1.98
C LEU A 280 -35.51 -24.19 -2.14
N GLU A 281 -35.33 -23.03 -1.51
CA GLU A 281 -36.26 -21.90 -1.60
C GLU A 281 -35.98 -21.08 -2.87
N GLU A 282 -34.71 -20.97 -3.26
CA GLU A 282 -34.27 -20.12 -4.36
C GLU A 282 -33.24 -20.85 -5.22
N LEU A 283 -33.58 -21.05 -6.51
CA LEU A 283 -32.68 -21.57 -7.53
C LEU A 283 -32.53 -20.54 -8.64
N ASP A 284 -31.32 -20.02 -8.80
CA ASP A 284 -30.96 -19.14 -9.90
C ASP A 284 -29.89 -19.80 -10.77
N VAL A 285 -30.28 -20.18 -11.99
CA VAL A 285 -29.38 -20.78 -12.98
C VAL A 285 -29.21 -19.78 -14.12
N GLU A 286 -28.12 -19.02 -14.06
CA GLU A 286 -27.76 -18.12 -15.15
C GLU A 286 -27.05 -18.92 -16.24
N VAL A 287 -27.81 -19.32 -17.27
CA VAL A 287 -27.24 -19.80 -18.51
C VAL A 287 -26.73 -18.58 -19.27
N GLY A 288 -25.45 -18.24 -19.07
CA GLY A 288 -24.82 -17.21 -19.88
C GLY A 288 -25.05 -17.52 -21.36
N SER A 289 -25.42 -16.51 -22.13
CA SER A 289 -25.64 -16.56 -23.58
C SER A 289 -24.33 -16.81 -24.33
N TYR A 290 -23.71 -17.96 -24.06
CA TYR A 290 -22.65 -18.51 -24.85
C TYR A 290 -23.33 -19.18 -26.02
N SER A 291 -23.04 -18.72 -27.25
CA SER A 291 -23.46 -19.36 -28.48
C SER A 291 -23.10 -20.85 -28.39
N VAL A 292 -24.10 -21.68 -28.13
CA VAL A 292 -23.94 -23.13 -28.13
C VAL A 292 -23.56 -23.50 -29.56
N PRO A 293 -22.39 -24.08 -29.83
CA PRO A 293 -22.19 -24.74 -31.11
C PRO A 293 -23.20 -25.88 -31.12
N ASN A 294 -24.18 -25.75 -31.99
CA ASN A 294 -25.29 -26.65 -32.29
C ASN A 294 -25.10 -28.09 -31.72
N MET A 295 -25.56 -28.34 -30.49
CA MET A 295 -25.65 -29.69 -29.91
C MET A 295 -26.99 -30.31 -30.30
N GLN A 296 -27.22 -30.39 -31.62
CA GLN A 296 -28.33 -31.13 -32.20
C GLN A 296 -27.78 -32.45 -32.75
N ALA A 297 -27.29 -33.29 -31.84
CA ALA A 297 -27.00 -34.69 -32.09
C ALA A 297 -26.99 -35.43 -30.75
N HIS A 298 -27.78 -36.50 -30.66
CA HIS A 298 -27.99 -37.38 -29.51
C HIS A 298 -28.88 -36.86 -28.36
N PHE A 299 -30.15 -36.66 -28.71
CA PHE A 299 -31.25 -37.16 -27.88
C PHE A 299 -32.14 -38.03 -28.80
N ASP A 300 -31.73 -39.28 -29.02
CA ASP A 300 -32.66 -40.38 -29.30
C ASP A 300 -32.85 -41.07 -27.94
N MET A 301 -34.00 -40.86 -27.28
CA MET A 301 -35.21 -41.70 -27.37
C MET A 301 -34.95 -43.12 -26.83
N ASP A 302 -35.54 -43.38 -25.66
CA ASP A 302 -36.27 -44.59 -25.25
C ASP A 302 -35.73 -45.96 -25.71
N GLY A 303 -35.43 -46.91 -24.82
CA GLY A 303 -36.46 -47.51 -23.97
C GLY A 303 -37.25 -48.58 -24.74
N ALA A 304 -36.72 -49.81 -24.81
CA ALA A 304 -37.49 -51.06 -24.96
C ALA A 304 -36.56 -52.28 -24.95
N SER A 305 -36.40 -52.93 -23.79
CA SER A 305 -36.36 -54.38 -23.55
C SER A 305 -36.03 -54.65 -22.08
#